data_AF-A0AAU4S677-F1
#
_entry.id   AF-A0AAU4S677-F1
#
_cell.length_a   1.000
_cell.length_b   1.000
_cell.length_c   1.000
_cell.angle_alpha   90.00
_cell.angle_beta   90.00
_cell.angle_gamma   90.00
#
_symmetry.space_group_name_H-M   'P 1'
#
loop_
_entity.id
_entity.type
_entity.pdbx_description
1 polymer ?
#
loop_
_entity_poly.entity_id
_entity_poly.type
_entity_poly.pdbx_seq_one_letter_code
_entity_poly.pdbx_strand_id
1 'polypeptide(L)'
;MKRILIRSGKSPLRVASPTEFIHQDLIGTNTGNLLFSDSAHKMLTTPDTEVTSNGIRTNHSAERAAEINEQYDVFVVPLANAFRPQFQASLDRLSKLIEQLTIPVVVFGVGAQATDDYATDMLKPMEASVKRFARAVLDRSASIGVRGELTARYLRDHGVADSNIDIMGCPSMFLYGDTFPAIRATEITADSRIAINMSPNARPVGPISGIAEYGHAHFPNYTYYAQNTVDAELLLWGDTTPESGARDPFPKMLTHDLLRENKVRMPLDPATWIDELRGYDFAYGTRIHGNIAALLAGTPAVVLTHDSRTLELCRYFDIPHRQLSGLSADTDPRDLYEAADWSAMVKGHGERFERITAFLTRNGLDNAYQHGDGGAAYDAQVASLNLPASMQVWDGTEDGQMRYRISRLRERITVSETKLTAVTKKNDELRVKLAAAEKRATATAEQLDAAVKQIEAARKQLAAVERRVVGIEKRVLVRLGPALRRRSRKLSGSGGKG
;
A
#
# COMPACT_ATOMS: atom_id res chain seq x y z
N MET A 1 -10.75 -33.89 2.29
CA MET A 1 -9.89 -32.74 2.66
C MET A 1 -10.33 -31.52 1.86
N LYS A 2 -10.54 -30.39 2.52
CA LYS A 2 -10.87 -29.09 1.93
C LYS A 2 -9.58 -28.39 1.47
N ARG A 3 -9.52 -28.02 0.20
CA ARG A 3 -8.35 -27.40 -0.44
C ARG A 3 -8.48 -25.88 -0.35
N ILE A 4 -7.62 -25.26 0.45
CA ILE A 4 -7.64 -23.83 0.75
C ILE A 4 -6.49 -23.15 0.00
N LEU A 5 -6.83 -22.20 -0.87
CA LEU A 5 -5.83 -21.31 -1.47
C LEU A 5 -5.67 -20.09 -0.58
N ILE A 6 -4.44 -19.72 -0.23
CA ILE A 6 -4.14 -18.52 0.57
C ILE A 6 -3.33 -17.51 -0.25
N ARG A 7 -3.75 -16.25 -0.20
CA ARG A 7 -2.92 -15.13 -0.67
C ARG A 7 -1.73 -14.89 0.25
N SER A 8 -0.59 -15.48 -0.09
CA SER A 8 0.65 -15.40 0.70
C SER A 8 1.87 -15.47 -0.23
N GLY A 9 3.02 -14.97 0.23
CA GLY A 9 4.23 -14.97 -0.60
C GLY A 9 4.92 -16.33 -0.65
N LYS A 10 4.87 -17.09 0.44
CA LYS A 10 5.31 -18.48 0.52
C LYS A 10 4.42 -19.26 1.50
N SER A 11 4.46 -20.59 1.41
CA SER A 11 4.02 -21.43 2.53
C SER A 11 5.03 -21.28 3.68
N PRO A 12 4.58 -21.27 4.95
CA PRO A 12 5.47 -21.33 6.11
C PRO A 12 6.36 -22.57 6.10
N LEU A 13 5.88 -23.66 5.50
CA LEU A 13 6.63 -24.92 5.35
C LEU A 13 7.67 -24.89 4.22
N ARG A 14 7.69 -23.81 3.42
CA ARG A 14 8.72 -23.59 2.40
C ARG A 14 9.89 -22.84 3.02
N VAL A 15 11.00 -23.55 3.19
CA VAL A 15 12.31 -22.96 3.45
C VAL A 15 12.80 -22.28 2.16
N ALA A 16 13.13 -20.99 2.25
CA ALA A 16 13.63 -20.21 1.12
C ALA A 16 15.03 -19.69 1.43
N SER A 17 15.94 -19.83 0.47
CA SER A 17 17.26 -19.19 0.55
C SER A 17 17.17 -17.65 0.44
N PRO A 18 18.19 -16.91 0.91
CA PRO A 18 18.28 -15.46 0.73
C PRO A 18 18.07 -15.00 -0.73
N THR A 19 18.59 -15.76 -1.69
CA THR A 19 18.48 -15.44 -3.12
C THR A 19 17.06 -15.62 -3.64
N GLU A 20 16.38 -16.72 -3.28
CA GLU A 20 14.97 -16.93 -3.64
C GLU A 20 14.05 -15.89 -3.02
N PHE A 21 14.29 -15.55 -1.75
CA PHE A 21 13.53 -14.55 -1.00
C PHE A 21 13.45 -13.22 -1.75
N ILE A 22 14.60 -12.75 -2.27
CA ILE A 22 14.68 -11.52 -3.06
C ILE A 22 14.18 -11.75 -4.48
N HIS A 23 14.62 -12.81 -5.16
CA HIS A 23 14.32 -13.04 -6.58
C HIS A 23 12.81 -13.16 -6.85
N GLN A 24 12.10 -13.86 -5.97
CA GLN A 24 10.66 -14.14 -6.10
C GLN A 24 9.78 -13.10 -5.40
N ASP A 25 10.36 -12.15 -4.65
CA ASP A 25 9.64 -11.21 -3.78
C ASP A 25 8.65 -11.92 -2.86
N LEU A 26 9.15 -12.85 -2.05
CA LEU A 26 8.33 -13.70 -1.16
C LEU A 26 7.64 -12.91 -0.04
N ILE A 27 7.94 -11.63 0.12
CA ILE A 27 7.38 -10.75 1.15
C ILE A 27 6.48 -9.65 0.57
N GLY A 28 6.33 -9.57 -0.76
CA GLY A 28 5.55 -8.51 -1.41
C GLY A 28 5.97 -7.13 -0.91
N THR A 29 7.26 -6.86 -0.94
CA THR A 29 7.97 -5.66 -0.45
C THR A 29 8.15 -5.51 1.06
N ASN A 30 7.49 -6.29 1.92
CA ASN A 30 7.61 -6.12 3.38
C ASN A 30 7.49 -7.43 4.19
N THR A 31 8.51 -7.77 5.00
CA THR A 31 8.54 -9.02 5.82
C THR A 31 7.39 -9.14 6.81
N GLY A 32 6.82 -8.01 7.27
CA GLY A 32 5.60 -8.04 8.09
C GLY A 32 4.41 -8.73 7.41
N ASN A 33 4.44 -8.89 6.08
CA ASN A 33 3.43 -9.67 5.37
C ASN A 33 3.48 -11.17 5.69
N LEU A 34 4.65 -11.70 6.03
CA LEU A 34 4.80 -13.11 6.40
C LEU A 34 4.09 -13.41 7.73
N LEU A 35 4.18 -12.53 8.73
CA LEU A 35 3.56 -12.76 10.05
C LEU A 35 2.05 -13.01 9.96
N PHE A 36 1.33 -12.17 9.22
CA PHE A 36 -0.13 -12.32 9.12
C PHE A 36 -0.52 -13.42 8.15
N SER A 37 0.30 -13.74 7.15
CA SER A 37 0.02 -14.90 6.29
C SER A 37 0.29 -16.21 7.01
N ASP A 38 1.37 -16.31 7.78
CA ASP A 38 1.75 -17.52 8.50
C ASP A 38 0.73 -17.83 9.60
N SER A 39 0.25 -16.81 10.31
CA SER A 39 -0.86 -17.01 11.25
C SER A 39 -2.14 -17.47 10.55
N ALA A 40 -2.41 -17.00 9.32
CA ALA A 40 -3.55 -17.49 8.55
C ALA A 40 -3.37 -18.94 8.08
N HIS A 41 -2.17 -19.31 7.64
CA HIS A 41 -1.80 -20.69 7.31
C HIS A 41 -1.99 -21.61 8.53
N LYS A 42 -1.43 -21.24 9.69
CA LYS A 42 -1.60 -21.99 10.94
C LYS A 42 -3.07 -22.15 11.30
N MET A 43 -3.83 -21.04 11.32
CA MET A 43 -5.26 -21.06 11.63
C MET A 43 -6.04 -22.03 10.76
N LEU A 44 -5.71 -22.12 9.47
CA LEU A 44 -6.45 -22.89 8.48
C LEU A 44 -5.89 -24.30 8.27
N THR A 45 -4.84 -24.68 9.00
CA THR A 45 -4.25 -26.02 8.96
C THR A 45 -4.92 -26.89 10.01
N THR A 46 -5.69 -27.86 9.52
CA THR A 46 -6.42 -28.88 10.28
C THR A 46 -6.20 -30.24 9.62
N PRO A 47 -6.53 -31.38 10.28
CA PRO A 47 -6.42 -32.71 9.69
C PRO A 47 -7.18 -32.88 8.36
N ASP A 48 -8.26 -32.12 8.17
CA ASP A 48 -9.14 -32.21 7.01
C ASP A 48 -8.93 -31.10 5.98
N THR A 49 -7.83 -30.34 6.06
CA THR A 49 -7.54 -29.23 5.13
C THR A 49 -6.16 -29.37 4.49
N GLU A 50 -6.07 -28.95 3.23
CA GLU A 50 -4.80 -28.74 2.54
C GLU A 50 -4.66 -27.26 2.22
N VAL A 51 -3.59 -26.62 2.72
CA VAL A 51 -3.41 -25.16 2.61
C VAL A 51 -2.26 -24.83 1.66
N THR A 52 -2.58 -24.12 0.58
CA THR A 52 -1.62 -23.81 -0.49
C THR A 52 -1.45 -22.30 -0.66
N SER A 53 -0.19 -21.86 -0.75
CA SER A 53 0.14 -20.46 -1.08
C SER A 53 0.03 -20.21 -2.59
N ASN A 54 -0.68 -19.17 -3.01
CA ASN A 54 -0.78 -18.77 -4.42
C ASN A 54 0.37 -17.87 -4.92
N GLY A 55 1.27 -17.45 -4.03
CA GLY A 55 2.24 -16.39 -4.31
C GLY A 55 1.60 -14.99 -4.20
N ILE A 56 2.36 -14.00 -3.73
CA ILE A 56 1.80 -12.69 -3.33
C ILE A 56 1.25 -11.86 -4.50
N ARG A 57 1.60 -12.21 -5.74
CA ARG A 57 1.20 -11.50 -6.96
C ARG A 57 -0.11 -12.06 -7.51
N THR A 58 -1.05 -11.16 -7.79
CA THR A 58 -2.32 -11.53 -8.40
C THR A 58 -2.18 -11.76 -9.90
N ASN A 59 -2.27 -13.02 -10.33
CA ASN A 59 -2.60 -13.38 -11.71
C ASN A 59 -4.13 -13.44 -11.85
N HIS A 60 -4.69 -12.60 -12.73
CA HIS A 60 -6.13 -12.44 -12.93
C HIS A 60 -6.58 -12.91 -14.33
N SER A 61 -5.77 -13.77 -14.99
CA SER A 61 -6.14 -14.38 -16.26
C SER A 61 -7.30 -15.36 -16.10
N ALA A 62 -8.04 -15.57 -17.19
CA ALA A 62 -9.18 -16.50 -17.19
C ALA A 62 -8.70 -17.94 -16.95
N GLU A 63 -7.54 -18.34 -17.48
CA GLU A 63 -7.00 -19.68 -17.22
C GLU A 63 -6.71 -19.88 -15.73
N ARG A 64 -6.12 -18.87 -15.08
CA ARG A 64 -5.83 -18.96 -13.65
C ARG A 64 -7.11 -19.00 -12.80
N ALA A 65 -8.13 -18.23 -13.17
CA ALA A 65 -9.40 -18.27 -12.47
C ALA A 65 -10.07 -19.65 -12.59
N ALA A 66 -10.07 -20.23 -13.80
CA ALA A 66 -10.60 -21.57 -14.05
C ALA A 66 -9.85 -22.65 -13.23
N GLU A 67 -8.51 -22.59 -13.23
CA GLU A 67 -7.68 -23.48 -12.43
C GLU A 67 -8.01 -23.38 -10.93
N ILE A 68 -8.18 -22.16 -10.42
CA ILE A 68 -8.53 -21.95 -9.01
C ILE A 68 -9.89 -22.57 -8.69
N ASN A 69 -10.89 -22.38 -9.55
CA ASN A 69 -12.24 -22.92 -9.37
C ASN A 69 -12.30 -24.45 -9.40
N GLU A 70 -11.40 -25.10 -10.15
CA GLU A 70 -11.31 -26.55 -10.24
C GLU A 70 -10.54 -27.17 -9.06
N GLN A 71 -9.44 -26.52 -8.66
CA GLN A 71 -8.47 -27.10 -7.72
C GLN A 71 -8.70 -26.75 -6.26
N TYR A 72 -9.47 -25.71 -5.95
CA TYR A 72 -9.63 -25.23 -4.58
C TYR A 72 -11.10 -25.09 -4.21
N ASP A 73 -11.38 -25.21 -2.93
CA ASP A 73 -12.74 -25.14 -2.40
C ASP A 73 -13.02 -23.77 -1.75
N VAL A 74 -11.97 -22.99 -1.44
CA VAL A 74 -12.06 -21.61 -0.94
C VAL A 74 -10.76 -20.85 -1.20
N PHE A 75 -10.87 -19.54 -1.47
CA PHE A 75 -9.73 -18.64 -1.56
C PHE A 75 -9.72 -17.64 -0.38
N VAL A 76 -8.75 -17.77 0.51
CA VAL A 76 -8.56 -16.87 1.65
C VAL A 76 -7.53 -15.79 1.29
N VAL A 77 -7.86 -14.54 1.58
CA VAL A 77 -7.10 -13.36 1.16
C VAL A 77 -6.69 -12.54 2.38
N PRO A 78 -5.57 -12.89 3.06
CA PRO A 78 -4.97 -12.01 4.04
C PRO A 78 -4.49 -10.72 3.38
N LEU A 79 -4.90 -9.58 3.95
CA LEU A 79 -4.52 -8.25 3.49
C LEU A 79 -3.92 -7.44 4.63
N ALA A 80 -3.37 -6.28 4.26
CA ALA A 80 -2.91 -5.26 5.19
C ALA A 80 -3.66 -3.96 4.88
N ASN A 81 -2.95 -2.86 4.71
CA ASN A 81 -3.45 -1.56 4.26
C ASN A 81 -3.83 -1.52 2.77
N ALA A 82 -4.68 -2.44 2.28
CA ALA A 82 -4.98 -2.52 0.85
C ALA A 82 -5.71 -1.28 0.29
N PHE A 83 -6.44 -0.54 1.13
CA PHE A 83 -7.05 0.73 0.71
C PHE A 83 -6.05 1.88 0.89
N ARG A 84 -5.13 1.98 -0.07
CA ARG A 84 -4.14 3.05 -0.20
C ARG A 84 -3.81 3.32 -1.68
N PRO A 85 -3.62 4.57 -2.13
CA PRO A 85 -3.50 4.89 -3.55
C PRO A 85 -2.47 4.05 -4.31
N GLN A 86 -1.33 3.76 -3.68
CA GLN A 86 -0.24 3.00 -4.25
C GLN A 86 -0.59 1.51 -4.52
N PHE A 87 -1.67 1.01 -3.92
CA PHE A 87 -2.14 -0.37 -4.08
C PHE A 87 -3.37 -0.49 -5.00
N GLN A 88 -3.92 0.61 -5.51
CA GLN A 88 -5.15 0.62 -6.31
C GLN A 88 -5.12 -0.37 -7.48
N ALA A 89 -4.06 -0.35 -8.29
CA ALA A 89 -3.93 -1.26 -9.43
C ALA A 89 -3.86 -2.74 -9.02
N SER A 90 -3.28 -3.05 -7.85
CA SER A 90 -3.27 -4.41 -7.30
C SER A 90 -4.65 -4.81 -6.80
N LEU A 91 -5.37 -3.89 -6.17
CA LEU A 91 -6.75 -4.08 -5.74
C LEU A 91 -7.66 -4.37 -6.94
N ASP A 92 -7.54 -3.61 -8.03
CA ASP A 92 -8.35 -3.81 -9.24
C ASP A 92 -8.09 -5.17 -9.91
N ARG A 93 -6.83 -5.62 -9.94
CA ARG A 93 -6.48 -6.97 -10.41
C ARG A 93 -7.07 -8.06 -9.51
N LEU A 94 -7.04 -7.85 -8.20
CA LEU A 94 -7.62 -8.78 -7.24
C LEU A 94 -9.15 -8.85 -7.38
N SER A 95 -9.84 -7.72 -7.48
CA SER A 95 -11.28 -7.69 -7.76
C SER A 95 -11.62 -8.41 -9.05
N LYS A 96 -10.85 -8.18 -10.13
CA LYS A 96 -11.04 -8.87 -11.41
C LYS A 96 -10.86 -10.38 -11.31
N LEU A 97 -9.92 -10.86 -10.49
CA LEU A 97 -9.80 -12.29 -10.24
C LEU A 97 -11.03 -12.82 -9.48
N ILE A 98 -11.40 -12.18 -8.38
CA ILE A 98 -12.50 -12.59 -7.49
C ILE A 98 -13.83 -12.68 -8.26
N GLU A 99 -14.11 -11.72 -9.14
CA GLU A 99 -15.31 -11.72 -9.98
C GLU A 99 -15.42 -12.97 -10.90
N GLN A 100 -14.30 -13.60 -11.25
CA GLN A 100 -14.24 -14.80 -12.09
C GLN A 100 -14.28 -16.10 -11.28
N LEU A 101 -14.09 -16.05 -9.95
CA LEU A 101 -14.08 -17.25 -9.11
C LEU A 101 -15.51 -17.73 -8.86
N THR A 102 -15.75 -19.03 -8.80
CA THR A 102 -17.05 -19.64 -8.44
C THR A 102 -17.09 -20.10 -6.99
N ILE A 103 -15.94 -20.15 -6.34
CA ILE A 103 -15.74 -20.60 -4.95
C ILE A 103 -15.85 -19.44 -3.96
N PRO A 104 -16.06 -19.72 -2.66
CA PRO A 104 -16.00 -18.69 -1.61
C PRO A 104 -14.67 -17.94 -1.58
N VAL A 105 -14.73 -16.65 -1.26
CA VAL A 105 -13.55 -15.78 -1.13
C VAL A 105 -13.61 -15.03 0.19
N VAL A 106 -12.69 -15.33 1.11
CA VAL A 106 -12.72 -14.78 2.47
C VAL A 106 -11.58 -13.77 2.64
N VAL A 107 -11.91 -12.48 2.79
CA VAL A 107 -10.91 -11.45 3.07
C VAL A 107 -10.58 -11.43 4.55
N PHE A 108 -9.32 -11.76 4.86
CA PHE A 108 -8.89 -11.99 6.21
C PHE A 108 -8.09 -10.80 6.75
N GLY A 109 -8.83 -9.74 7.11
CA GLY A 109 -8.29 -8.49 7.64
C GLY A 109 -7.78 -7.56 6.54
N VAL A 110 -8.60 -6.58 6.16
CA VAL A 110 -8.19 -5.44 5.29
C VAL A 110 -8.19 -4.13 6.09
N GLY A 111 -7.33 -3.19 5.69
CA GLY A 111 -7.15 -1.89 6.33
C GLY A 111 -7.14 -0.74 5.34
N ALA A 112 -7.68 0.41 5.76
CA ALA A 112 -7.52 1.69 5.10
C ALA A 112 -6.32 2.46 5.64
N GLN A 113 -5.61 3.17 4.76
CA GLN A 113 -4.49 4.03 5.14
C GLN A 113 -4.85 5.49 4.90
N ALA A 114 -5.01 6.20 6.00
CA ALA A 114 -5.27 7.63 6.10
C ALA A 114 -4.16 8.31 6.91
N THR A 115 -4.26 9.63 7.03
CA THR A 115 -3.51 10.42 8.02
C THR A 115 -3.91 10.02 9.44
N ASP A 116 -3.07 10.35 10.43
CA ASP A 116 -3.26 9.97 11.84
C ASP A 116 -4.53 10.55 12.49
N ASP A 117 -5.03 11.68 11.97
CA ASP A 117 -6.35 12.26 12.27
C ASP A 117 -7.55 11.53 11.64
N TYR A 118 -7.28 10.45 10.90
CA TYR A 118 -8.25 9.61 10.19
C TYR A 118 -8.97 10.29 9.02
N ALA A 119 -8.40 11.37 8.46
CA ALA A 119 -8.94 11.99 7.26
C ALA A 119 -8.78 11.09 6.02
N THR A 120 -9.89 10.76 5.37
CA THR A 120 -9.92 9.82 4.22
C THR A 120 -9.92 10.50 2.86
N ASP A 121 -9.71 11.83 2.78
CA ASP A 121 -9.74 12.58 1.51
C ASP A 121 -8.77 12.01 0.47
N MET A 122 -7.63 11.50 0.92
CA MET A 122 -6.59 10.91 0.07
C MET A 122 -7.04 9.61 -0.61
N LEU A 123 -8.14 9.00 -0.12
CA LEU A 123 -8.73 7.78 -0.64
C LEU A 123 -9.83 8.03 -1.68
N LYS A 124 -10.25 9.29 -1.91
CA LYS A 124 -11.27 9.64 -2.92
C LYS A 124 -10.99 9.09 -4.33
N PRO A 125 -9.75 9.05 -4.84
CA PRO A 125 -9.47 8.44 -6.16
C PRO A 125 -9.73 6.93 -6.22
N MET A 126 -9.88 6.29 -5.06
CA MET A 126 -9.97 4.83 -4.91
C MET A 126 -11.39 4.32 -4.71
N GLU A 127 -12.36 5.20 -4.44
CA GLU A 127 -13.69 4.79 -3.95
C GLU A 127 -14.37 3.77 -4.86
N ALA A 128 -14.25 3.95 -6.17
CA ALA A 128 -14.78 3.01 -7.16
C ALA A 128 -14.12 1.62 -7.05
N SER A 129 -12.79 1.58 -6.93
CA SER A 129 -12.03 0.33 -6.75
C SER A 129 -12.39 -0.36 -5.43
N VAL A 130 -12.57 0.40 -4.34
CA VAL A 130 -12.95 -0.12 -3.02
C VAL A 130 -14.36 -0.68 -3.05
N LYS A 131 -15.34 0.05 -3.60
CA LYS A 131 -16.73 -0.42 -3.74
C LYS A 131 -16.82 -1.69 -4.59
N ARG A 132 -16.10 -1.73 -5.71
CA ARG A 132 -16.01 -2.91 -6.58
C ARG A 132 -15.41 -4.10 -5.85
N PHE A 133 -14.29 -3.89 -5.13
CA PHE A 133 -13.66 -4.94 -4.33
C PHE A 133 -14.60 -5.49 -3.25
N ALA A 134 -15.23 -4.61 -2.47
CA ALA A 134 -16.14 -5.00 -1.40
C ALA A 134 -17.34 -5.80 -1.94
N ARG A 135 -17.93 -5.37 -3.07
CA ARG A 135 -18.98 -6.11 -3.77
C ARG A 135 -18.49 -7.51 -4.17
N ALA A 136 -17.38 -7.59 -4.90
CA ALA A 136 -16.85 -8.85 -5.42
C ALA A 136 -16.58 -9.87 -4.29
N VAL A 137 -16.11 -9.40 -3.12
CA VAL A 137 -15.90 -10.24 -1.95
C VAL A 137 -17.22 -10.67 -1.31
N LEU A 138 -18.16 -9.75 -1.10
CA LEU A 138 -19.45 -10.04 -0.43
C LEU A 138 -20.38 -10.90 -1.28
N ASP A 139 -20.21 -10.92 -2.60
CA ASP A 139 -20.90 -11.89 -3.47
C ASP A 139 -20.40 -13.34 -3.23
N ARG A 140 -19.30 -13.52 -2.47
CA ARG A 140 -18.59 -14.79 -2.24
C ARG A 140 -18.32 -15.08 -0.76
N SER A 141 -18.74 -14.22 0.16
CA SER A 141 -18.37 -14.23 1.58
C SER A 141 -19.55 -13.77 2.43
N ALA A 142 -19.69 -14.31 3.64
CA ALA A 142 -20.72 -13.84 4.57
C ALA A 142 -20.42 -12.43 5.10
N SER A 143 -19.14 -12.06 5.15
CA SER A 143 -18.65 -10.76 5.60
C SER A 143 -17.23 -10.46 5.12
N ILE A 144 -16.77 -9.22 5.33
CA ILE A 144 -15.39 -8.78 5.14
C ILE A 144 -14.73 -8.59 6.50
N GLY A 145 -13.62 -9.28 6.74
CA GLY A 145 -12.78 -9.06 7.91
C GLY A 145 -11.96 -7.77 7.76
N VAL A 146 -12.06 -6.85 8.72
CA VAL A 146 -11.31 -5.58 8.74
C VAL A 146 -10.40 -5.48 9.97
N ARG A 147 -9.36 -4.65 9.83
CA ARG A 147 -8.31 -4.50 10.85
C ARG A 147 -8.67 -3.57 12.03
N GLY A 148 -9.76 -2.82 11.95
CA GLY A 148 -10.20 -1.93 13.01
C GLY A 148 -11.41 -1.06 12.63
N GLU A 149 -11.79 -0.18 13.55
CA GLU A 149 -13.00 0.64 13.47
C GLU A 149 -12.92 1.72 12.39
N LEU A 150 -11.73 2.22 12.05
CA LEU A 150 -11.56 3.20 10.98
C LEU A 150 -11.90 2.58 9.65
N THR A 151 -11.35 1.40 9.37
CA THR A 151 -11.60 0.69 8.12
C THR A 151 -13.06 0.25 8.03
N ALA A 152 -13.66 -0.17 9.16
CA ALA A 152 -15.09 -0.44 9.23
C ALA A 152 -15.92 0.81 8.87
N ARG A 153 -15.64 1.97 9.48
CA ARG A 153 -16.30 3.25 9.12
C ARG A 153 -16.15 3.57 7.64
N TYR A 154 -14.93 3.47 7.11
CA TYR A 154 -14.66 3.75 5.71
C TYR A 154 -15.51 2.88 4.77
N LEU A 155 -15.65 1.57 5.04
CA LEU A 155 -16.52 0.70 4.24
C LEU A 155 -18.01 1.05 4.38
N ARG A 156 -18.48 1.42 5.58
CA ARG A 156 -19.86 1.86 5.82
C ARG A 156 -20.21 3.12 5.04
N ASP A 157 -19.32 4.10 5.06
CA ASP A 157 -19.46 5.35 4.30
C ASP A 157 -19.52 5.07 2.77
N HIS A 158 -19.03 3.92 2.34
CA HIS A 158 -19.05 3.45 0.95
C HIS A 158 -20.20 2.47 0.64
N GLY A 159 -21.15 2.30 1.55
CA GLY A 159 -22.38 1.54 1.34
C GLY A 159 -22.30 0.04 1.68
N VAL A 160 -21.27 -0.39 2.41
CA VAL A 160 -21.24 -1.75 2.97
C VAL A 160 -22.04 -1.77 4.27
N ALA A 161 -23.02 -2.66 4.38
CA ALA A 161 -23.83 -2.80 5.60
C ALA A 161 -22.98 -3.29 6.78
N ASP A 162 -23.25 -2.78 7.99
CA ASP A 162 -22.57 -3.15 9.24
C ASP A 162 -22.59 -4.65 9.49
N SER A 163 -23.70 -5.31 9.16
CA SER A 163 -23.84 -6.78 9.29
C SER A 163 -22.81 -7.55 8.45
N ASN A 164 -22.25 -6.94 7.41
CA ASN A 164 -21.33 -7.56 6.47
C ASN A 164 -19.86 -7.20 6.76
N ILE A 165 -19.58 -6.57 7.90
CA ILE A 165 -18.23 -6.17 8.32
C ILE A 165 -17.93 -6.80 9.68
N ASP A 166 -16.82 -7.50 9.78
CA ASP A 166 -16.32 -8.05 11.05
C ASP A 166 -14.99 -7.40 11.43
N ILE A 167 -14.95 -6.71 12.58
CA ILE A 167 -13.74 -6.07 13.09
C ILE A 167 -12.92 -7.09 13.88
N MET A 168 -11.85 -7.60 13.26
CA MET A 168 -11.07 -8.73 13.75
C MET A 168 -9.58 -8.41 13.99
N GLY A 169 -9.11 -7.22 13.61
CA GLY A 169 -7.70 -6.88 13.74
C GLY A 169 -6.82 -7.58 12.71
N CYS A 170 -5.56 -7.81 13.07
CA CYS A 170 -4.57 -8.51 12.25
C CYS A 170 -4.39 -9.94 12.78
N PRO A 171 -4.46 -10.98 11.92
CA PRO A 171 -4.35 -12.37 12.38
C PRO A 171 -3.02 -12.65 13.08
N SER A 172 -1.95 -11.91 12.78
CA SER A 172 -0.63 -12.11 13.40
C SER A 172 -0.64 -12.08 14.94
N MET A 173 -1.59 -11.39 15.57
CA MET A 173 -1.69 -11.37 17.05
C MET A 173 -2.11 -12.72 17.64
N PHE A 174 -2.65 -13.62 16.83
CA PHE A 174 -3.25 -14.88 17.26
C PHE A 174 -2.45 -16.11 16.81
N LEU A 175 -1.14 -15.96 16.64
CA LEU A 175 -0.24 -17.05 16.28
C LEU A 175 -0.25 -18.18 17.34
N TYR A 176 -0.53 -17.86 18.60
CA TYR A 176 -0.61 -18.81 19.71
C TYR A 176 -2.04 -19.00 20.24
N GLY A 177 -3.04 -18.73 19.39
CA GLY A 177 -4.45 -18.94 19.72
C GLY A 177 -5.01 -17.93 20.72
N ASP A 178 -5.80 -18.45 21.67
CA ASP A 178 -6.46 -17.70 22.76
C ASP A 178 -5.50 -17.26 23.87
N THR A 179 -4.26 -17.75 23.83
CA THR A 179 -3.20 -17.33 24.74
C THR A 179 -2.24 -16.35 24.04
N PHE A 180 -1.66 -15.46 24.85
CA PHE A 180 -0.59 -14.57 24.41
C PHE A 180 0.64 -14.80 25.29
N PRO A 181 1.87 -14.78 24.73
CA PRO A 181 3.08 -14.91 25.52
C PRO A 181 3.14 -13.90 26.66
N ALA A 182 3.60 -14.33 27.83
CA ALA A 182 3.84 -13.42 28.93
C ALA A 182 4.90 -12.39 28.52
N ILE A 183 4.57 -11.10 28.67
CA ILE A 183 5.53 -10.03 28.40
C ILE A 183 6.55 -10.01 29.53
N ARG A 184 7.82 -10.21 29.18
CA ARG A 184 8.92 -10.24 30.14
C ARG A 184 9.14 -8.86 30.73
N ALA A 185 8.81 -8.69 32.01
CA ALA A 185 9.25 -7.54 32.78
C ALA A 185 10.79 -7.57 32.89
N THR A 186 11.43 -6.44 32.65
CA THR A 186 12.87 -6.27 32.76
C THR A 186 13.20 -4.82 33.10
N GLU A 187 14.34 -4.59 33.71
CA GLU A 187 14.90 -3.24 33.79
C GLU A 187 15.69 -2.96 32.50
N ILE A 188 15.55 -1.76 31.95
CA ILE A 188 16.30 -1.34 30.76
C ILE A 188 17.56 -0.61 31.22
N THR A 189 18.71 -1.25 31.01
CA THR A 189 20.04 -0.77 31.39
C THR A 189 20.87 -0.50 30.13
N ALA A 190 22.05 0.11 30.27
CA ALA A 190 22.92 0.37 29.12
C ALA A 190 23.31 -0.93 28.36
N ASP A 191 23.41 -2.07 29.06
CA ASP A 191 23.77 -3.36 28.46
C ASP A 191 22.59 -4.11 27.84
N SER A 192 21.36 -3.62 28.00
CA SER A 192 20.15 -4.24 27.47
C SER A 192 20.23 -4.41 25.94
N ARG A 193 19.70 -5.54 25.45
CA ARG A 193 19.57 -5.82 24.02
C ARG A 193 18.34 -5.11 23.48
N ILE A 194 18.55 -4.10 22.63
CA ILE A 194 17.49 -3.24 22.10
C ILE A 194 17.30 -3.50 20.62
N ALA A 195 16.06 -3.77 20.22
CA ALA A 195 15.67 -3.92 18.82
C ALA A 195 14.90 -2.68 18.35
N ILE A 196 15.32 -2.08 17.23
CA ILE A 196 14.53 -1.05 16.54
C ILE A 196 14.00 -1.58 15.21
N ASN A 197 12.82 -1.09 14.81
CA ASN A 197 12.31 -1.24 13.46
C ASN A 197 11.86 0.11 12.89
N MET A 198 12.09 0.34 11.59
CA MET A 198 11.92 1.66 11.00
C MET A 198 11.23 1.64 9.64
N SER A 199 10.39 2.65 9.42
CA SER A 199 9.71 2.92 8.16
C SER A 199 10.34 4.16 7.53
N PRO A 200 10.88 4.08 6.29
CA PRO A 200 11.35 5.25 5.57
C PRO A 200 10.28 6.34 5.40
N ASN A 201 9.00 5.94 5.38
CA ASN A 201 7.85 6.83 5.27
C ASN A 201 7.50 7.56 6.57
N ALA A 202 8.14 7.20 7.70
CA ALA A 202 7.94 7.86 8.97
C ALA A 202 8.85 9.11 9.15
N ARG A 203 9.91 9.24 8.32
CA ARG A 203 10.86 10.36 8.37
C ARG A 203 10.21 11.75 8.24
N PRO A 204 9.18 11.96 7.39
CA PRO A 204 8.50 13.24 7.31
C PRO A 204 7.60 13.56 8.51
N VAL A 205 7.27 12.58 9.34
CA VAL A 205 6.30 12.72 10.45
C VAL A 205 7.00 13.05 11.78
N GLY A 206 8.20 12.52 11.99
CA GLY A 206 9.01 12.84 13.17
C GLY A 206 10.40 12.23 13.11
N PRO A 207 11.22 12.42 14.16
CA PRO A 207 12.67 12.28 14.10
C PRO A 207 13.16 10.83 14.24
N ILE A 208 12.56 9.86 13.54
CA ILE A 208 12.87 8.42 13.68
C ILE A 208 14.36 8.08 13.48
N SER A 209 15.05 8.78 12.56
CA SER A 209 16.50 8.63 12.37
C SER A 209 17.29 9.08 13.58
N GLY A 210 16.93 10.23 14.17
CA GLY A 210 17.58 10.74 15.38
C GLY A 210 17.33 9.84 16.59
N ILE A 211 16.10 9.34 16.75
CA ILE A 211 15.77 8.37 17.82
C ILE A 211 16.61 7.10 17.66
N ALA A 212 16.83 6.65 16.42
CA ALA A 212 17.66 5.47 16.16
C ALA A 212 19.13 5.71 16.46
N GLU A 213 19.65 6.90 16.11
CA GLU A 213 21.01 7.34 16.41
C GLU A 213 21.23 7.47 17.93
N TYR A 214 20.26 8.04 18.65
CA TYR A 214 20.31 8.12 20.12
C TYR A 214 20.36 6.73 20.75
N GLY A 215 19.47 5.82 20.34
CA GLY A 215 19.47 4.44 20.82
C GLY A 215 20.77 3.70 20.51
N HIS A 216 21.31 3.86 19.29
CA HIS A 216 22.59 3.26 18.91
C HIS A 216 23.76 3.79 19.74
N ALA A 217 23.79 5.08 20.07
CA ALA A 217 24.86 5.70 20.84
C ALA A 217 24.87 5.28 22.33
N HIS A 218 23.71 4.94 22.91
CA HIS A 218 23.58 4.65 24.35
C HIS A 218 23.48 3.16 24.69
N PHE A 219 23.18 2.29 23.71
CA PHE A 219 23.03 0.85 23.92
C PHE A 219 24.02 0.07 23.03
N PRO A 220 25.10 -0.51 23.58
CA PRO A 220 26.07 -1.28 22.80
C PRO A 220 25.44 -2.48 22.08
N ASN A 221 24.35 -3.04 22.63
CA ASN A 221 23.62 -4.17 22.07
C ASN A 221 22.37 -3.77 21.26
N TYR A 222 22.50 -2.71 20.48
CA TYR A 222 21.44 -2.19 19.60
C TYR A 222 21.42 -2.88 18.22
N THR A 223 20.23 -3.29 17.75
CA THR A 223 20.04 -3.95 16.44
C THR A 223 18.84 -3.37 15.69
N TYR A 224 19.01 -3.07 14.40
CA TYR A 224 17.93 -2.69 13.49
C TYR A 224 17.38 -3.90 12.72
N TYR A 225 16.11 -4.21 12.95
CA TYR A 225 15.37 -5.19 12.15
C TYR A 225 14.74 -4.51 10.93
N ALA A 226 15.44 -4.62 9.81
CA ALA A 226 15.00 -4.21 8.50
C ALA A 226 13.83 -5.08 8.00
N GLN A 227 13.02 -4.54 7.09
CA GLN A 227 11.78 -5.21 6.70
C GLN A 227 11.41 -5.04 5.22
N ASN A 228 12.12 -4.24 4.42
CA ASN A 228 11.82 -4.08 3.01
C ASN A 228 12.76 -4.87 2.11
N THR A 229 12.28 -5.23 0.92
CA THR A 229 13.09 -5.91 -0.10
C THR A 229 14.33 -5.09 -0.47
N VAL A 230 14.26 -3.75 -0.46
CA VAL A 230 15.43 -2.89 -0.71
C VAL A 230 16.50 -3.02 0.39
N ASP A 231 16.09 -3.29 1.63
CA ASP A 231 17.04 -3.54 2.71
C ASP A 231 17.70 -4.91 2.51
N ALA A 232 16.90 -5.95 2.18
CA ALA A 232 17.43 -7.27 1.84
C ALA A 232 18.40 -7.21 0.65
N GLU A 233 18.10 -6.39 -0.35
CA GLU A 233 19.00 -6.15 -1.47
C GLU A 233 20.30 -5.50 -1.00
N LEU A 234 20.24 -4.44 -0.19
CA LEU A 234 21.45 -3.80 0.34
C LEU A 234 22.31 -4.78 1.16
N LEU A 235 21.69 -5.59 2.02
CA LEU A 235 22.40 -6.60 2.81
C LEU A 235 23.04 -7.69 1.95
N LEU A 236 22.34 -8.13 0.89
CA LEU A 236 22.85 -9.17 0.00
C LEU A 236 23.94 -8.66 -0.94
N TRP A 237 23.74 -7.48 -1.56
CA TRP A 237 24.53 -6.98 -2.67
C TRP A 237 25.61 -5.98 -2.27
N GLY A 238 25.41 -5.28 -1.16
CA GLY A 238 26.13 -4.06 -0.85
C GLY A 238 25.79 -2.90 -1.79
N ASP A 239 26.56 -1.83 -1.66
CA ASP A 239 26.56 -0.68 -2.55
C ASP A 239 27.98 -0.10 -2.69
N THR A 240 28.12 0.99 -3.46
CA THR A 240 29.41 1.69 -3.66
C THR A 240 29.52 2.98 -2.84
N THR A 241 28.77 3.08 -1.74
CA THR A 241 28.83 4.25 -0.87
C THR A 241 30.12 4.36 -0.08
N PRO A 242 30.82 3.27 0.30
CA PRO A 242 32.14 3.35 0.94
C PRO A 242 33.18 4.07 0.08
N GLU A 243 33.16 3.90 -1.24
CA GLU A 243 34.10 4.53 -2.17
C GLU A 243 33.76 5.99 -2.44
N SER A 244 32.46 6.31 -2.54
CA SER A 244 32.02 7.68 -2.82
C SER A 244 31.97 8.57 -1.56
N GLY A 245 31.94 7.97 -0.38
CA GLY A 245 31.76 8.67 0.90
C GLY A 245 30.34 9.22 1.11
N ALA A 246 29.38 8.88 0.24
CA ALA A 246 27.98 9.29 0.39
C ALA A 246 27.39 8.75 1.70
N ARG A 247 26.54 9.53 2.37
CA ARG A 247 25.90 9.17 3.65
C ARG A 247 24.40 9.48 3.62
N ASP A 248 23.63 8.71 4.37
CA ASP A 248 22.21 8.97 4.68
C ASP A 248 22.02 8.75 6.19
N PRO A 249 21.24 9.60 6.90
CA PRO A 249 20.92 9.40 8.32
C PRO A 249 19.95 8.23 8.58
N PHE A 250 19.50 7.55 7.54
CA PHE A 250 18.76 6.29 7.62
C PHE A 250 19.64 5.18 7.04
N PRO A 251 19.62 3.94 7.60
CA PRO A 251 20.46 2.83 7.15
C PRO A 251 20.04 2.28 5.77
N LYS A 252 20.33 3.06 4.73
CA LYS A 252 20.09 2.76 3.31
C LYS A 252 21.37 2.71 2.48
N MET A 253 22.50 2.99 3.12
CA MET A 253 23.81 3.07 2.51
C MET A 253 24.80 2.34 3.41
N LEU A 254 25.72 1.55 2.84
CA LEU A 254 26.72 0.81 3.63
C LEU A 254 27.60 1.69 4.50
N THR A 255 27.69 3.00 4.21
CA THR A 255 28.40 3.97 5.07
C THR A 255 27.70 4.32 6.38
N HIS A 256 26.43 3.93 6.57
CA HIS A 256 25.70 4.15 7.82
C HIS A 256 26.26 3.25 8.92
N ASP A 257 26.41 3.77 10.14
CA ASP A 257 27.13 3.06 11.22
C ASP A 257 26.46 1.74 11.62
N LEU A 258 25.13 1.68 11.74
CA LEU A 258 24.41 0.40 11.92
C LEU A 258 24.75 -0.68 10.88
N LEU A 259 25.00 -0.31 9.62
CA LEU A 259 25.37 -1.27 8.57
C LEU A 259 26.87 -1.62 8.67
N ARG A 260 27.74 -0.62 8.87
CA ARG A 260 29.19 -0.83 9.06
C ARG A 260 29.52 -1.74 10.24
N GLU A 261 28.77 -1.61 11.32
CA GLU A 261 28.92 -2.40 12.54
C GLU A 261 28.17 -3.75 12.48
N ASN A 262 27.59 -4.11 11.34
CA ASN A 262 26.77 -5.31 11.15
C ASN A 262 25.65 -5.46 12.21
N LYS A 263 24.97 -4.35 12.52
CA LYS A 263 23.83 -4.26 13.45
C LYS A 263 22.47 -4.27 12.74
N VAL A 264 22.42 -4.66 11.47
CA VAL A 264 21.17 -4.78 10.70
C VAL A 264 20.84 -6.25 10.44
N ARG A 265 19.56 -6.61 10.65
CA ARG A 265 19.02 -7.95 10.39
C ARG A 265 17.81 -7.85 9.48
N MET A 266 17.72 -8.68 8.46
CA MET A 266 16.53 -8.84 7.62
C MET A 266 15.96 -10.24 7.78
N PRO A 267 14.84 -10.38 8.51
CA PRO A 267 14.23 -11.69 8.72
C PRO A 267 13.64 -12.25 7.44
N LEU A 268 13.92 -13.53 7.21
CA LEU A 268 13.44 -14.27 6.04
C LEU A 268 12.22 -15.15 6.36
N ASP A 269 12.02 -15.44 7.64
CA ASP A 269 10.93 -16.27 8.16
C ASP A 269 10.42 -15.73 9.51
N PRO A 270 9.10 -15.71 9.75
CA PRO A 270 8.54 -15.29 11.04
C PRO A 270 9.01 -16.10 12.24
N ALA A 271 9.21 -17.42 12.11
CA ALA A 271 9.61 -18.26 13.23
C ALA A 271 11.03 -17.92 13.69
N THR A 272 11.98 -17.80 12.76
CA THR A 272 13.34 -17.30 13.05
C THR A 272 13.28 -15.90 13.65
N TRP A 273 12.46 -15.00 13.08
CA TRP A 273 12.37 -13.63 13.56
C TRP A 273 11.92 -13.53 15.02
N ILE A 274 10.85 -14.26 15.35
CA ILE A 274 10.30 -14.31 16.71
C ILE A 274 11.31 -14.94 17.67
N ASP A 275 11.99 -16.02 17.26
CA ASP A 275 13.00 -16.67 18.09
C ASP A 275 14.21 -15.75 18.39
N GLU A 276 14.74 -15.06 17.38
CA GLU A 276 15.81 -14.08 17.58
C GLU A 276 15.38 -12.96 18.54
N LEU A 277 14.16 -12.43 18.37
CA LEU A 277 13.62 -11.36 19.21
C LEU A 277 13.38 -11.78 20.65
N ARG A 278 13.25 -13.09 20.95
CA ARG A 278 13.14 -13.62 22.32
C ARG A 278 14.36 -13.29 23.17
N GLY A 279 15.53 -13.12 22.53
CA GLY A 279 16.74 -12.69 23.19
C GLY A 279 16.76 -11.21 23.57
N TYR A 280 15.87 -10.37 23.04
CA TYR A 280 15.92 -8.93 23.28
C TYR A 280 15.18 -8.52 24.55
N ASP A 281 15.65 -7.46 25.19
CA ASP A 281 15.06 -6.91 26.41
C ASP A 281 13.96 -5.89 26.12
N PHE A 282 14.05 -5.19 25.00
CA PHE A 282 13.02 -4.26 24.54
C PHE A 282 13.07 -4.08 23.03
N ALA A 283 11.89 -3.90 22.42
CA ALA A 283 11.76 -3.53 21.02
C ALA A 283 10.90 -2.27 20.85
N TYR A 284 11.24 -1.42 19.90
CA TYR A 284 10.38 -0.30 19.56
C TYR A 284 10.51 0.08 18.09
N GLY A 285 9.57 0.88 17.61
CA GLY A 285 9.71 1.50 16.30
C GLY A 285 8.44 1.64 15.50
N THR A 286 8.59 2.05 14.25
CA THR A 286 7.49 2.53 13.39
C THR A 286 6.83 1.44 12.55
N ARG A 287 7.35 0.22 12.57
CA ARG A 287 6.78 -0.94 11.88
C ARG A 287 5.99 -1.79 12.87
N ILE A 288 4.66 -1.72 12.77
CA ILE A 288 3.80 -2.47 13.68
C ILE A 288 4.13 -3.96 13.74
N HIS A 289 4.34 -4.63 12.60
CA HIS A 289 4.65 -6.05 12.58
C HIS A 289 6.02 -6.39 13.18
N GLY A 290 6.97 -5.44 13.21
CA GLY A 290 8.23 -5.64 13.93
C GLY A 290 8.05 -5.63 15.44
N ASN A 291 7.16 -4.78 15.95
CA ASN A 291 6.80 -4.80 17.36
C ASN A 291 5.91 -6.02 17.69
N ILE A 292 5.00 -6.42 16.80
CA ILE A 292 4.21 -7.65 16.99
C ILE A 292 5.12 -8.88 17.05
N ALA A 293 6.15 -8.99 16.20
CA ALA A 293 7.12 -10.08 16.28
C ALA A 293 7.78 -10.16 17.67
N ALA A 294 8.15 -9.00 18.24
CA ALA A 294 8.73 -8.92 19.57
C ALA A 294 7.72 -9.33 20.66
N LEU A 295 6.49 -8.83 20.59
CA LEU A 295 5.43 -9.19 21.54
C LEU A 295 5.12 -10.71 21.49
N LEU A 296 5.10 -11.30 20.29
CA LEU A 296 4.97 -12.75 20.09
C LEU A 296 6.19 -13.54 20.60
N ALA A 297 7.33 -12.89 20.77
CA ALA A 297 8.51 -13.47 21.41
C ALA A 297 8.45 -13.40 22.95
N GLY A 298 7.48 -12.68 23.52
CA GLY A 298 7.44 -12.30 24.93
C GLY A 298 8.31 -11.08 25.26
N THR A 299 8.87 -10.43 24.25
CA THR A 299 9.71 -9.23 24.40
C THR A 299 8.81 -7.99 24.45
N PRO A 300 8.93 -7.14 25.49
CA PRO A 300 8.14 -5.93 25.59
C PRO A 300 8.41 -5.02 24.39
N ALA A 301 7.34 -4.43 23.84
CA ALA A 301 7.49 -3.55 22.68
C ALA A 301 6.52 -2.37 22.63
N VAL A 302 6.99 -1.26 22.07
CA VAL A 302 6.23 -0.02 21.88
C VAL A 302 6.22 0.40 20.41
N VAL A 303 5.02 0.70 19.89
CA VAL A 303 4.84 1.16 18.51
C VAL A 303 4.96 2.69 18.44
N LEU A 304 5.80 3.19 17.54
CA LEU A 304 5.87 4.60 17.18
C LEU A 304 4.93 4.87 16.00
N THR A 305 3.71 5.32 16.26
CA THR A 305 2.68 5.50 15.24
C THR A 305 2.96 6.74 14.39
N HIS A 306 2.82 6.60 13.07
CA HIS A 306 3.08 7.69 12.10
C HIS A 306 2.01 7.79 11.00
N ASP A 307 1.01 6.91 11.04
CA ASP A 307 -0.12 6.89 10.12
C ASP A 307 -1.35 6.25 10.78
N SER A 308 -2.52 6.34 10.15
CA SER A 308 -3.76 5.77 10.70
C SER A 308 -3.69 4.25 10.86
N ARG A 309 -2.96 3.57 9.96
CA ARG A 309 -2.90 2.11 9.88
C ARG A 309 -2.23 1.51 11.12
N THR A 310 -1.11 2.10 11.52
CA THR A 310 -0.40 1.69 12.74
C THR A 310 -1.21 2.04 13.97
N LEU A 311 -1.80 3.24 14.02
CA LEU A 311 -2.61 3.71 15.14
C LEU A 311 -3.90 2.89 15.35
N GLU A 312 -4.62 2.56 14.28
CA GLU A 312 -5.85 1.76 14.32
C GLU A 312 -5.60 0.40 14.97
N LEU A 313 -4.56 -0.32 14.53
CA LEU A 313 -4.22 -1.61 15.10
C LEU A 313 -3.74 -1.50 16.55
N CYS A 314 -2.97 -0.45 16.89
CA CYS A 314 -2.54 -0.25 18.28
C CYS A 314 -3.74 -0.02 19.19
N ARG A 315 -4.73 0.75 18.75
CA ARG A 315 -5.98 0.99 19.50
C ARG A 315 -6.84 -0.26 19.61
N TYR A 316 -7.01 -1.01 18.52
CA TYR A 316 -7.83 -2.22 18.53
C TYR A 316 -7.27 -3.30 19.48
N PHE A 317 -5.94 -3.47 19.49
CA PHE A 317 -5.26 -4.47 20.31
C PHE A 317 -4.78 -3.94 21.67
N ASP A 318 -4.98 -2.66 21.98
CA ASP A 318 -4.39 -1.98 23.14
C ASP A 318 -2.86 -2.10 23.22
N ILE A 319 -2.17 -2.18 22.07
CA ILE A 319 -0.71 -2.23 22.02
C ILE A 319 -0.16 -0.86 22.48
N PRO A 320 0.81 -0.83 23.42
CA PRO A 320 1.47 0.41 23.83
C PRO A 320 2.07 1.16 22.64
N HIS A 321 1.75 2.45 22.54
CA HIS A 321 2.17 3.26 21.42
C HIS A 321 2.38 4.74 21.79
N ARG A 322 3.22 5.41 21.00
CA ARG A 322 3.46 6.85 21.06
C ARG A 322 3.41 7.44 19.66
N GLN A 323 2.82 8.62 19.52
CA GLN A 323 2.78 9.31 18.24
C GLN A 323 4.17 9.88 17.93
N LEU A 324 4.73 9.50 16.78
CA LEU A 324 6.11 9.86 16.41
C LEU A 324 6.33 11.37 16.31
N SER A 325 5.31 12.13 15.88
CA SER A 325 5.36 13.59 15.77
C SER A 325 5.49 14.30 17.13
N GLY A 326 5.14 13.63 18.23
CA GLY A 326 5.25 14.15 19.59
C GLY A 326 6.54 13.74 20.31
N LEU A 327 7.50 13.13 19.60
CA LEU A 327 8.78 12.68 20.16
C LEU A 327 9.93 13.53 19.66
N SER A 328 10.98 13.64 20.47
CA SER A 328 12.23 14.32 20.13
C SER A 328 13.27 13.32 19.59
N ALA A 329 14.30 13.84 18.89
CA ALA A 329 15.37 13.01 18.34
C ALA A 329 16.18 12.27 19.42
N ASP A 330 16.25 12.82 20.63
CA ASP A 330 16.94 12.28 21.79
C ASP A 330 16.03 11.44 22.71
N THR A 331 14.89 10.95 22.19
CA THR A 331 13.99 10.08 22.95
C THR A 331 14.72 8.82 23.39
N ASP A 332 14.76 8.58 24.69
CA ASP A 332 15.38 7.41 25.29
C ASP A 332 14.46 6.17 25.19
N PRO A 333 14.97 5.01 24.72
CA PRO A 333 14.25 3.74 24.81
C PRO A 333 13.72 3.40 26.22
N ARG A 334 14.41 3.83 27.28
CA ARG A 334 13.97 3.64 28.68
C ARG A 334 12.66 4.35 28.97
N ASP A 335 12.53 5.61 28.55
CA ASP A 335 11.31 6.40 28.75
C ASP A 335 10.11 5.77 28.03
N LEU A 336 10.34 5.18 26.85
CA LEU A 336 9.30 4.46 26.11
C LEU A 336 8.86 3.19 26.86
N TYR A 337 9.81 2.45 27.42
CA TYR A 337 9.54 1.24 28.19
C TYR A 337 8.79 1.54 29.49
N GLU A 338 9.27 2.50 30.28
CA GLU A 338 8.70 2.87 31.58
C GLU A 338 7.28 3.43 31.47
N ALA A 339 6.96 4.11 30.37
CA ALA A 339 5.63 4.65 30.11
C ALA A 339 4.63 3.63 29.54
N ALA A 340 5.06 2.42 29.19
CA ALA A 340 4.23 1.43 28.51
C ALA A 340 3.48 0.51 29.49
N ASP A 341 2.23 0.18 29.14
CA ASP A 341 1.41 -0.80 29.87
C ASP A 341 0.78 -1.80 28.91
N TRP A 342 1.23 -3.06 28.98
CA TRP A 342 0.72 -4.16 28.15
C TRP A 342 -0.50 -4.87 28.77
N SER A 343 -0.96 -4.46 29.95
CA SER A 343 -2.01 -5.17 30.70
C SER A 343 -3.33 -5.23 29.95
N ALA A 344 -3.75 -4.12 29.32
CA ALA A 344 -4.99 -4.07 28.52
C ALA A 344 -4.91 -4.96 27.28
N MET A 345 -3.75 -4.98 26.60
CA MET A 345 -3.49 -5.85 25.45
C MET A 345 -3.68 -7.32 25.82
N VAL A 346 -3.02 -7.77 26.89
CA VAL A 346 -3.08 -9.16 27.36
C VAL A 346 -4.48 -9.51 27.85
N LYS A 347 -5.10 -8.64 28.66
CA LYS A 347 -6.44 -8.88 29.23
C LYS A 347 -7.53 -9.03 28.16
N GLY A 348 -7.48 -8.23 27.09
CA GLY A 348 -8.46 -8.28 26.01
C GLY A 348 -8.15 -9.31 24.91
N HIS A 349 -7.05 -10.06 24.99
CA HIS A 349 -6.63 -10.99 23.93
C HIS A 349 -7.66 -12.08 23.64
N GLY A 350 -8.18 -12.73 24.69
CA GLY A 350 -9.17 -13.81 24.55
C GLY A 350 -10.45 -13.37 23.82
N GLU A 351 -11.02 -12.21 24.17
CA GLU A 351 -12.19 -11.67 23.48
C GLU A 351 -11.92 -11.40 21.99
N ARG A 352 -10.75 -10.84 21.67
CA ARG A 352 -10.35 -10.58 20.28
C ARG A 352 -10.11 -11.88 19.51
N PHE A 353 -9.64 -12.92 20.19
CA PHE A 353 -9.47 -14.25 19.61
C PHE A 353 -10.83 -14.94 19.31
N GLU A 354 -11.82 -14.78 20.18
CA GLU A 354 -13.19 -15.25 19.91
C GLU A 354 -13.78 -14.55 18.68
N ARG A 355 -13.53 -13.25 18.50
CA ARG A 355 -14.00 -12.51 17.31
C ARG A 355 -13.43 -13.06 16.00
N ILE A 356 -12.13 -13.36 15.96
CA ILE A 356 -11.50 -13.87 14.73
C ILE A 356 -11.95 -15.31 14.42
N THR A 357 -12.13 -16.17 15.43
CA THR A 357 -12.63 -17.53 15.24
C THR A 357 -14.11 -17.56 14.87
N ALA A 358 -14.92 -16.66 15.42
CA ALA A 358 -16.31 -16.45 15.00
C ALA A 358 -16.40 -15.99 13.54
N PHE A 359 -15.51 -15.09 13.11
CA PHE A 359 -15.40 -14.68 11.70
C PHE A 359 -15.09 -15.86 10.77
N LEU A 360 -14.13 -16.71 11.15
CA LEU A 360 -13.79 -17.92 10.38
C LEU A 360 -14.99 -18.88 10.29
N THR A 361 -15.64 -19.15 11.42
CA THR A 361 -16.84 -20.00 11.51
C THR A 361 -17.96 -19.47 10.62
N ARG A 362 -18.24 -18.16 10.70
CA ARG A 362 -19.26 -17.47 9.91
C ARG A 362 -19.03 -17.59 8.40
N ASN A 363 -17.78 -17.68 7.98
CA ASN A 363 -17.38 -17.85 6.58
C ASN A 363 -17.11 -19.32 6.20
N GLY A 364 -17.54 -20.27 7.04
CA GLY A 364 -17.45 -21.71 6.77
C GLY A 364 -16.02 -22.23 6.76
N LEU A 365 -15.11 -21.63 7.54
CA LEU A 365 -13.72 -22.06 7.67
C LEU A 365 -13.51 -22.71 9.04
N ASP A 366 -13.25 -24.02 9.02
CA ASP A 366 -12.71 -24.73 10.17
C ASP A 366 -11.30 -24.22 10.48
N ASN A 367 -10.89 -24.32 11.75
CA ASN A 367 -9.59 -23.82 12.18
C ASN A 367 -8.93 -24.68 13.26
N ALA A 368 -7.61 -24.52 13.35
CA ALA A 368 -6.71 -25.26 14.23
C ALA A 368 -7.12 -25.22 15.73
N TYR A 369 -7.78 -24.14 16.13
CA TYR A 369 -8.12 -23.92 17.53
C TYR A 369 -9.48 -24.53 17.91
N GLN A 370 -10.38 -24.75 16.95
CA GLN A 370 -11.69 -25.36 17.19
C GLN A 370 -11.67 -26.89 17.08
N HIS A 371 -10.83 -27.48 16.23
CA HIS A 371 -10.72 -28.95 16.15
C HIS A 371 -9.84 -29.56 17.26
N GLY A 372 -9.20 -28.72 18.08
CA GLY A 372 -8.70 -29.10 19.40
C GLY A 372 -7.20 -29.37 19.52
N ASP A 373 -6.37 -29.18 18.49
CA ASP A 373 -4.91 -29.32 18.63
C ASP A 373 -4.18 -27.98 18.87
N GLY A 374 -4.88 -26.85 18.76
CA GLY A 374 -4.32 -25.52 18.99
C GLY A 374 -3.24 -25.11 17.98
N GLY A 375 -3.16 -25.80 16.83
CA GLY A 375 -2.09 -25.65 15.84
C GLY A 375 -0.79 -26.36 16.22
N ALA A 376 -0.81 -27.28 17.20
CA ALA A 376 0.39 -28.00 17.63
C ALA A 376 1.03 -28.83 16.50
N ALA A 377 0.22 -29.45 15.62
CA ALA A 377 0.77 -30.19 14.47
C ALA A 377 1.51 -29.27 13.49
N TYR A 378 0.96 -28.08 13.24
CA TYR A 378 1.59 -27.06 12.42
C TYR A 378 2.90 -26.57 13.05
N ASP A 379 2.91 -26.28 14.35
CA ASP A 379 4.10 -25.83 15.07
C ASP A 379 5.21 -26.88 15.04
N ALA A 380 4.86 -28.17 15.21
CA ALA A 380 5.80 -29.28 15.11
C ALA A 380 6.41 -29.39 13.70
N GLN A 381 5.62 -29.17 12.64
CA GLN A 381 6.12 -29.16 11.27
C GLN A 381 7.09 -27.99 11.04
N VAL A 382 6.74 -26.78 11.47
CA VAL A 382 7.61 -25.60 11.34
C VAL A 382 8.92 -25.81 12.13
N ALA A 383 8.84 -26.34 13.35
CA ALA A 383 10.01 -26.63 14.18
C ALA A 383 10.94 -27.71 13.60
N SER A 384 10.43 -28.56 12.71
CA SER A 384 11.25 -29.57 12.01
C SER A 384 12.07 -29.00 10.84
N LEU A 385 11.79 -27.76 10.43
CA LEU A 385 12.45 -27.11 9.30
C LEU A 385 13.80 -26.52 9.73
N ASN A 386 14.79 -26.62 8.84
CA ASN A 386 16.04 -25.89 8.98
C ASN A 386 15.89 -24.49 8.38
N LEU A 387 15.25 -23.57 9.12
CA LEU A 387 15.02 -22.19 8.69
C LEU A 387 16.32 -21.37 8.72
N PRO A 388 16.57 -20.51 7.72
CA PRO A 388 17.75 -19.66 7.73
C PRO A 388 17.66 -18.60 8.83
N ALA A 389 18.83 -18.21 9.36
CA ALA A 389 18.96 -17.01 10.20
C ALA A 389 18.56 -15.75 9.42
N SER A 390 18.25 -14.66 10.13
CA SER A 390 18.09 -13.35 9.50
C SER A 390 19.32 -12.96 8.68
N MET A 391 19.10 -12.41 7.49
CA MET A 391 20.18 -11.95 6.62
C MET A 391 20.92 -10.79 7.28
N GLN A 392 22.25 -10.80 7.14
CA GLN A 392 23.17 -9.82 7.68
C GLN A 392 23.86 -9.06 6.54
N VAL A 393 24.64 -8.02 6.89
CA VAL A 393 25.43 -7.30 5.92
C VAL A 393 26.47 -8.24 5.33
N TRP A 394 26.51 -8.36 4.00
CA TRP A 394 27.57 -9.09 3.32
C TRP A 394 28.91 -8.39 3.56
N ASP A 395 29.87 -9.13 4.11
CA ASP A 395 31.20 -8.64 4.51
C ASP A 395 32.26 -8.83 3.42
N GLY A 396 31.86 -9.24 2.21
CA GLY A 396 32.75 -9.52 1.09
C GLY A 396 33.29 -10.96 1.06
N THR A 397 33.00 -11.78 2.07
CA THR A 397 33.45 -13.17 2.09
C THR A 397 32.67 -14.04 1.10
N GLU A 398 33.26 -15.17 0.70
CA GLU A 398 32.59 -16.16 -0.14
C GLU A 398 31.52 -16.89 0.68
N ASP A 399 30.26 -16.62 0.36
CA ASP A 399 29.07 -17.14 1.04
C ASP A 399 28.26 -18.10 0.14
N GLY A 400 28.82 -18.50 -1.01
CA GLY A 400 28.16 -19.34 -2.00
C GLY A 400 27.15 -18.60 -2.87
N GLN A 401 26.92 -17.29 -2.65
CA GLN A 401 25.94 -16.51 -3.41
C GLN A 401 26.57 -15.69 -4.54
N MET A 402 27.90 -15.74 -4.73
CA MET A 402 28.61 -14.98 -5.77
C MET A 402 28.11 -15.27 -7.19
N ARG A 403 27.81 -16.54 -7.51
CA ARG A 403 27.23 -16.92 -8.81
C ARG A 403 25.87 -16.26 -9.03
N TYR A 404 24.99 -16.30 -8.03
CA TYR A 404 23.69 -15.62 -8.08
C TYR A 404 23.92 -14.12 -8.26
N ARG A 405 24.89 -13.56 -7.53
CA ARG A 405 25.23 -12.14 -7.59
C ARG A 405 25.54 -11.72 -9.03
N ILE A 406 26.57 -12.32 -9.61
CA ILE A 406 27.03 -12.00 -10.96
C ILE A 406 25.94 -12.25 -12.02
N SER A 407 25.21 -13.37 -11.92
CA SER A 407 24.17 -13.73 -12.89
C SER A 407 23.04 -12.71 -12.91
N ARG A 408 22.54 -12.30 -11.73
CA ARG A 408 21.46 -11.32 -11.65
C ARG A 408 21.90 -9.94 -12.10
N LEU A 409 23.13 -9.53 -11.79
CA LEU A 409 23.70 -8.27 -12.26
C LEU A 409 23.70 -8.24 -13.80
N ARG A 410 24.17 -9.32 -14.43
CA ARG A 410 24.15 -9.47 -15.89
C ARG A 410 22.73 -9.40 -16.45
N GLU A 411 21.79 -10.14 -15.88
CA GLU A 411 20.37 -10.10 -16.29
C GLU A 411 19.79 -8.68 -16.20
N ARG A 412 20.03 -7.98 -15.08
CA ARG A 412 19.54 -6.61 -14.87
C ARG A 412 20.15 -5.63 -15.87
N ILE A 413 21.42 -5.77 -16.20
CA ILE A 413 22.10 -4.97 -17.23
C ILE A 413 21.42 -5.21 -18.59
N THR A 414 21.28 -6.47 -19.01
CA THR A 414 20.63 -6.81 -20.29
C THR A 414 19.19 -6.29 -20.38
N VAL A 415 18.40 -6.43 -19.31
CA VAL A 415 17.03 -5.88 -19.26
C VAL A 415 17.05 -4.35 -19.32
N SER A 416 17.98 -3.69 -18.62
CA SER A 416 18.10 -2.23 -18.62
C SER A 416 18.52 -1.69 -19.98
N GLU A 417 19.48 -2.33 -20.65
CA GLU A 417 19.90 -2.02 -22.02
C GLU A 417 18.72 -2.15 -22.99
N THR A 418 17.97 -3.25 -22.92
CA THR A 418 16.78 -3.47 -23.76
C THR A 418 15.72 -2.37 -23.56
N LYS A 419 15.46 -2.00 -22.30
CA LYS A 419 14.53 -0.89 -21.99
C LYS A 419 15.05 0.45 -22.49
N LEU A 420 16.34 0.72 -22.33
CA LEU A 420 16.97 1.95 -22.82
C LEU A 420 16.81 2.06 -24.34
N THR A 421 17.07 0.99 -25.09
CA THR A 421 16.85 0.97 -26.55
C THR A 421 15.39 1.26 -26.90
N ALA A 422 14.43 0.64 -26.20
CA ALA A 422 13.00 0.87 -26.44
C ALA A 422 12.57 2.31 -26.14
N VAL A 423 13.05 2.89 -25.03
CA VAL A 423 12.77 4.28 -24.64
C VAL A 423 13.40 5.26 -25.63
N THR A 424 14.64 5.02 -26.06
CA THR A 424 15.31 5.85 -27.08
C THR A 424 14.51 5.86 -28.39
N LYS A 425 14.11 4.68 -28.89
CA LYS A 425 13.27 4.59 -30.09
C LYS A 425 11.96 5.36 -29.94
N LYS A 426 11.27 5.20 -28.81
CA LYS A 426 10.02 5.92 -28.53
C LYS A 426 10.23 7.43 -28.45
N ASN A 427 11.33 7.89 -27.86
CA ASN A 427 11.66 9.32 -27.81
C ASN A 427 11.92 9.89 -29.20
N ASP A 428 12.59 9.15 -30.08
CA ASP A 428 12.79 9.58 -31.46
C ASP A 428 11.47 9.65 -32.24
N GLU A 429 10.58 8.68 -32.07
CA GLU A 429 9.22 8.71 -32.63
C GLU A 429 8.40 9.91 -32.10
N LEU A 430 8.48 10.20 -30.80
CA LEU A 430 7.80 11.34 -30.19
C LEU A 430 8.37 12.67 -30.69
N ARG A 431 9.68 12.79 -30.88
CA ARG A 431 10.31 13.98 -31.47
C ARG A 431 9.80 14.25 -32.89
N VAL A 432 9.68 13.21 -33.71
CA VAL A 432 9.10 13.34 -35.06
C VAL A 432 7.63 13.78 -35.00
N LYS A 433 6.83 13.19 -34.11
CA LYS A 433 5.42 13.59 -33.92
C LYS A 433 5.28 15.02 -33.40
N LEU A 434 6.16 15.44 -32.49
CA LEU A 434 6.18 16.79 -31.94
C LEU A 434 6.48 17.81 -33.05
N ALA A 435 7.53 17.59 -33.84
CA ALA A 435 7.86 18.45 -34.97
C ALA A 435 6.72 18.55 -36.00
N ALA A 436 6.02 17.44 -36.27
CA ALA A 436 4.86 17.43 -37.14
C ALA A 436 3.66 18.20 -36.55
N ALA A 437 3.44 18.09 -35.24
CA ALA A 437 2.39 18.81 -34.53
C ALA A 437 2.67 20.32 -34.48
N GLU A 438 3.91 20.72 -34.21
CA GLU A 438 4.37 22.11 -34.27
C GLU A 438 4.14 22.71 -35.67
N LYS A 439 4.52 21.99 -36.73
CA LYS A 439 4.27 22.43 -38.10
C LYS A 439 2.76 22.62 -38.40
N ARG A 440 1.91 21.71 -37.92
CA ARG A 440 0.45 21.85 -38.06
C ARG A 440 -0.10 23.03 -37.26
N ALA A 441 0.41 23.26 -36.06
CA ALA A 441 0.02 24.40 -35.23
C ALA A 441 0.35 25.73 -35.92
N THR A 442 1.56 25.86 -36.48
CA THR A 442 1.95 27.03 -37.28
C THR A 442 1.03 27.24 -38.49
N ALA A 443 0.77 26.20 -39.27
CA ALA A 443 -0.13 26.30 -40.43
C ALA A 443 -1.57 26.69 -40.02
N THR A 444 -2.04 26.17 -38.89
CA THR A 444 -3.37 26.52 -38.35
C THR A 444 -3.42 27.98 -37.90
N ALA A 445 -2.35 28.47 -37.27
CA ALA A 445 -2.23 29.87 -36.87
C ALA A 445 -2.26 30.81 -38.10
N GLU A 446 -1.54 30.48 -39.17
CA GLU A 446 -1.57 31.24 -40.43
C GLU A 446 -2.97 31.25 -41.07
N GLN A 447 -3.67 30.12 -41.07
CA GLN A 447 -5.05 30.04 -41.56
C GLN A 447 -6.01 30.87 -40.72
N LEU A 448 -5.85 30.87 -39.40
CA LEU A 448 -6.66 31.67 -38.48
C LEU A 448 -6.44 33.16 -38.73
N ASP A 449 -5.20 33.62 -38.88
CA ASP A 449 -4.88 35.00 -39.22
C ASP A 449 -5.49 35.43 -40.56
N ALA A 450 -5.45 34.55 -41.57
CA ALA A 450 -6.09 34.80 -42.86
C ALA A 450 -7.61 34.91 -42.74
N ALA A 451 -8.25 34.03 -41.98
CA ALA A 451 -9.69 34.06 -41.72
C ALA A 451 -10.11 35.33 -40.98
N VAL A 452 -9.34 35.76 -39.97
CA VAL A 452 -9.57 37.02 -39.24
C VAL A 452 -9.53 38.21 -40.21
N LYS A 453 -8.52 38.30 -41.08
CA LYS A 453 -8.44 39.35 -42.10
C LYS A 453 -9.62 39.35 -43.06
N GLN A 454 -10.08 38.18 -43.49
CA GLN A 454 -11.27 38.05 -44.36
C GLN A 454 -12.54 38.52 -43.64
N ILE A 455 -12.73 38.17 -42.37
CA ILE A 455 -13.86 38.62 -41.55
C ILE A 455 -13.84 40.15 -41.41
N GLU A 456 -12.68 40.76 -41.15
CA GLU A 456 -12.55 42.22 -41.09
C GLU A 456 -12.88 42.90 -42.42
N ALA A 457 -12.43 42.34 -43.54
CA ALA A 457 -12.75 42.84 -44.87
C ALA A 457 -14.26 42.73 -45.17
N ALA A 458 -14.88 41.59 -44.84
CA ALA A 458 -16.31 41.38 -44.99
C ALA A 458 -17.13 42.35 -44.13
N ARG A 459 -16.71 42.60 -42.88
CA ARG A 459 -17.32 43.62 -42.01
C ARG A 459 -17.25 45.02 -42.60
N LYS A 460 -16.10 45.41 -43.18
CA LYS A 460 -15.95 46.70 -43.87
C LYS A 460 -16.87 46.82 -45.09
N GLN A 461 -16.98 45.75 -45.89
CA GLN A 461 -17.89 45.71 -47.04
C GLN A 461 -19.35 45.79 -46.60
N LEU A 462 -19.76 45.04 -45.58
CA LEU A 462 -21.10 45.09 -45.02
C LEU A 462 -21.46 46.52 -44.55
N ALA A 463 -20.57 47.16 -43.78
CA ALA A 463 -20.77 48.54 -43.34
C ALA A 463 -20.84 49.56 -44.51
N ALA A 464 -20.20 49.27 -45.65
CA ALA A 464 -20.33 50.09 -46.85
C ALA A 464 -21.66 49.86 -47.57
N VAL A 465 -22.15 48.62 -47.62
CA VAL A 465 -23.46 48.26 -48.16
C VAL A 465 -24.58 48.88 -47.31
N GLU A 466 -24.52 48.74 -45.98
CA GLU A 466 -25.47 49.36 -45.05
C GLU A 466 -25.55 50.88 -45.26
N ARG A 467 -24.40 51.56 -45.37
CA ARG A 467 -24.35 52.99 -45.68
C ARG A 467 -24.99 53.34 -47.04
N ARG A 468 -24.79 52.50 -48.05
CA ARG A 468 -25.45 52.66 -49.36
C ARG A 468 -26.96 52.48 -49.27
N VAL A 469 -27.44 51.46 -48.55
CA VAL A 469 -28.87 51.20 -48.34
C VAL A 469 -29.53 52.37 -47.61
N VAL A 470 -28.95 52.83 -46.49
CA VAL A 470 -29.42 54.02 -45.77
C VAL A 470 -29.42 55.27 -46.67
N GLY A 471 -28.41 55.41 -47.53
CA GLY A 471 -28.35 56.48 -48.53
C GLY A 471 -29.46 56.40 -49.58
N ILE A 472 -29.83 55.20 -50.02
CA ILE A 472 -30.95 54.96 -50.94
C ILE A 472 -32.27 55.28 -50.22
N GLU A 473 -32.48 54.78 -49.00
CA GLU A 473 -33.67 55.07 -48.20
C GLU A 473 -33.86 56.57 -47.99
N LYS A 474 -32.80 57.31 -47.62
CA LYS A 474 -32.84 58.77 -47.50
C LYS A 474 -33.20 59.46 -48.83
N ARG A 475 -32.65 59.02 -49.96
CA ARG A 475 -33.00 59.59 -51.28
C ARG A 475 -34.44 59.29 -51.68
N VAL A 476 -34.95 58.10 -51.37
CA VAL A 476 -36.35 57.72 -51.57
C VAL A 476 -37.25 58.59 -50.69
N LEU A 477 -36.90 58.80 -49.43
CA LEU A 477 -37.60 59.71 -48.50
C LEU A 477 -37.58 61.17 -48.97
N VAL A 478 -36.47 61.65 -49.56
CA VAL A 478 -36.37 63.01 -50.11
C VAL A 478 -37.15 63.16 -51.42
N ARG A 479 -37.20 62.14 -52.28
CA ARG A 479 -37.97 62.16 -53.54
C ARG A 479 -39.48 61.96 -53.33
N LEU A 480 -39.88 61.05 -52.44
CA LEU A 480 -41.29 60.74 -52.17
C LEU A 480 -41.88 61.56 -51.02
N GLY A 481 -41.06 62.10 -50.12
CA GLY A 481 -41.50 62.92 -48.99
C GLY A 481 -42.35 64.14 -49.40
N PRO A 482 -41.97 64.90 -50.45
CA PRO A 482 -42.81 65.97 -50.97
C PRO A 482 -44.13 65.47 -51.59
N ALA A 483 -44.15 64.29 -52.21
CA ALA A 483 -45.35 63.68 -52.79
C ALA A 483 -46.31 63.15 -51.70
N LEU A 484 -45.78 62.54 -50.64
CA LEU A 484 -46.53 62.07 -49.47
C LEU A 484 -47.04 63.24 -48.60
N ARG A 485 -46.25 64.31 -48.43
CA ARG A 485 -46.71 65.56 -47.79
C ARG A 485 -47.75 66.28 -48.62
N ARG A 486 -47.64 66.28 -49.96
CA ARG A 486 -48.69 66.80 -50.86
C ARG A 486 -49.98 65.98 -50.78
N ARG A 487 -49.91 64.64 -50.69
CA ARG A 487 -51.10 63.78 -50.55
C ARG A 487 -51.78 63.94 -49.18
N SER A 488 -51.00 64.14 -48.11
CA SER A 488 -51.54 64.42 -46.77
C SER A 488 -52.14 65.83 -46.64
N ARG A 489 -51.55 66.86 -47.28
CA ARG A 489 -52.15 68.21 -47.38
C ARG A 489 -53.38 68.28 -48.30
N LYS A 490 -53.49 67.40 -49.30
CA LYS A 490 -54.68 67.31 -50.18
C LYS A 490 -55.86 66.61 -49.51
N LEU A 491 -55.63 65.81 -48.47
CA LEU A 491 -56.68 65.17 -47.66
C LEU A 491 -57.20 66.06 -46.52
N SER A 492 -56.53 67.17 -46.21
CA SER A 492 -56.91 68.10 -45.13
C SER A 492 -57.42 69.46 -45.62
N GLY A 493 -57.69 69.64 -46.93
CA GLY A 493 -57.92 70.96 -47.52
C GLY A 493 -58.82 70.96 -48.75
N SER A 494 -60.01 70.35 -48.68
CA SER A 494 -61.14 70.66 -49.56
C SER A 494 -62.43 70.08 -48.95
N GLY A 495 -63.18 70.93 -48.27
CA GLY A 495 -64.44 70.59 -47.62
C GLY A 495 -65.06 71.80 -46.92
N GLY A 496 -65.06 72.96 -47.60
CA GLY A 496 -65.87 74.11 -47.24
C GLY A 496 -67.25 74.01 -47.88
N LYS A 497 -68.29 74.35 -47.11
CA LYS A 497 -69.66 74.62 -47.57
C LYS A 497 -69.72 75.99 -48.26
N GLY A 498 -70.53 76.12 -49.32
CA GLY A 498 -70.79 77.38 -50.02
C GLY A 498 -70.80 77.18 -51.52
#